data_AF-A0A7V3T0T2-F1
#
_entry.id   AF-A0A7V3T0T2-F1
#
_cell.length_a   1.000
_cell.length_b   1.000
_cell.length_c   1.000
_cell.angle_alpha   90.00
_cell.angle_beta   90.00
_cell.angle_gamma   90.00
#
_symmetry.space_group_name_H-M   'P 1'
#
loop_
_entity.id
_entity.type
_entity.pdbx_description
1 polymer ?
#
loop_
_entity_poly.entity_id
_entity_poly.type
_entity_poly.pdbx_seq_one_letter_code
_entity_poly.pdbx_strand_id
1 'polypeptide(L)'
;MPRLDIKGYRNPDVCTDCGCGGFLTEFSEANPTFDNHISKGVILNTQGDTIRLSYNGLLAKSGAKDVYAVINYGDNKNWDDVRYYPMDQVGQRTFEVLLPINENMNLNVAFKDGANNWDNNSGKNYSFNAH
;
A
#
# COMPACT_ATOMS: atom_id res chain seq x y z
N MET A 1 42.50 31.98 -32.46
CA MET A 1 41.28 31.77 -33.27
C MET A 1 41.10 30.27 -33.50
N PRO A 2 39.88 29.72 -33.66
CA PRO A 2 38.53 30.27 -33.41
C PRO A 2 37.80 29.51 -32.27
N ARG A 3 37.10 30.13 -31.33
CA ARG A 3 35.66 30.51 -31.34
C ARG A 3 34.77 29.59 -32.20
N LEU A 4 34.09 28.62 -31.56
CA LEU A 4 32.88 28.04 -32.14
C LEU A 4 31.69 28.90 -31.74
N ASP A 5 31.04 29.43 -32.77
CA ASP A 5 29.79 30.17 -32.76
C ASP A 5 28.78 29.26 -33.47
N ILE A 6 27.71 28.82 -32.80
CA ILE A 6 26.57 28.19 -33.48
C ILE A 6 25.33 29.01 -33.13
N LYS A 7 25.00 29.89 -34.07
CA LYS A 7 23.70 30.52 -34.20
C LYS A 7 22.65 29.46 -34.55
N GLY A 8 21.50 29.54 -33.89
CA GLY A 8 20.24 29.61 -34.62
C GLY A 8 19.33 28.38 -34.62
N TYR A 9 18.14 28.60 -34.05
CA TYR A 9 16.83 28.17 -34.55
C TYR A 9 16.50 26.67 -34.54
N ARG A 10 15.50 26.28 -33.74
CA ARG A 10 14.07 26.38 -34.15
C ARG A 10 13.16 26.08 -32.94
N ASN A 11 12.39 27.08 -32.50
CA ASN A 11 11.11 26.84 -31.79
C ASN A 11 10.14 26.20 -32.79
N PRO A 12 9.43 25.15 -32.41
CA PRO A 12 8.07 24.96 -32.86
C PRO A 12 7.13 25.29 -31.71
N ASP A 13 6.85 26.58 -31.53
CA ASP A 13 5.53 26.96 -31.01
C ASP A 13 4.55 26.75 -32.17
N VAL A 14 4.00 25.54 -32.27
CA VAL A 14 2.67 25.34 -32.84
C VAL A 14 1.87 24.58 -31.81
N CYS A 15 1.12 25.36 -31.03
CA CYS A 15 0.04 24.88 -30.21
C CYS A 15 -0.95 24.12 -31.11
N THR A 16 -1.14 22.83 -30.83
CA THR A 16 -2.39 22.15 -31.19
C THR A 16 -3.09 21.84 -29.87
N ASP A 17 -4.32 22.34 -29.79
CA ASP A 17 -5.22 22.32 -28.66
C ASP A 17 -5.54 20.90 -28.14
N CYS A 18 -6.07 20.82 -26.90
CA CYS A 18 -6.37 19.68 -26.04
C CYS A 18 -5.26 19.29 -25.05
N GLY A 19 -5.28 19.96 -23.90
CA GLY A 19 -4.40 19.69 -22.77
C GLY A 19 -4.52 18.29 -22.21
N CYS A 20 -3.36 17.65 -22.05
CA CYS A 20 -3.13 16.65 -21.02
C CYS A 20 -1.82 17.07 -20.33
N GLY A 21 -1.95 17.82 -19.23
CA GLY A 21 -0.85 18.08 -18.32
C GLY A 21 -0.47 16.79 -17.59
N GLY A 22 0.22 15.89 -18.28
CA GLY A 22 0.98 14.82 -17.67
C GLY A 22 2.26 15.43 -17.11
N PHE A 23 2.19 15.88 -15.87
CA PHE A 23 3.35 16.29 -15.09
C PHE A 23 4.38 15.16 -15.11
N LEU A 24 5.62 15.49 -15.45
CA LEU A 24 6.77 14.60 -15.47
C LEU A 24 6.82 13.78 -14.18
N THR A 25 6.59 12.47 -14.28
CA THR A 25 6.96 11.54 -13.21
C THR A 25 8.14 10.70 -13.70
N GLU A 26 9.21 11.40 -14.06
CA GLU A 26 10.55 10.81 -14.09
C GLU A 26 11.21 11.24 -12.78
N PHE A 27 11.84 10.31 -12.06
CA PHE A 27 12.33 10.40 -10.67
C PHE A 27 11.34 10.01 -9.56
N SER A 28 10.80 8.80 -9.59
CA SER A 28 10.62 8.04 -8.35
C SER A 28 11.19 6.65 -8.54
N GLU A 29 12.11 6.25 -7.67
CA GLU A 29 12.45 4.85 -7.44
C GLU A 29 11.17 4.02 -7.46
N ALA A 30 11.16 2.90 -8.18
CA ALA A 30 9.98 2.09 -8.41
C ALA A 30 9.49 1.47 -7.09
N ASN A 31 8.71 2.25 -6.33
CA ASN A 31 8.06 1.76 -5.13
C ASN A 31 7.04 0.69 -5.54
N PRO A 32 7.06 -0.48 -4.90
CA PRO A 32 6.14 -1.55 -5.23
C PRO A 32 4.70 -1.10 -5.04
N THR A 33 3.89 -1.31 -6.08
CA THR A 33 2.46 -1.03 -6.05
C THR A 33 1.66 -2.26 -5.64
N PHE A 34 0.57 -2.07 -4.90
CA PHE A 34 -0.24 -3.17 -4.36
C PHE A 34 -1.72 -2.99 -4.69
N ASP A 35 -2.39 -4.10 -4.95
CA ASP A 35 -3.85 -4.14 -5.09
C ASP A 35 -4.54 -4.05 -3.73
N ASN A 36 -5.19 -2.91 -3.48
CA ASN A 36 -5.83 -2.65 -2.20
C ASN A 36 -7.26 -3.24 -2.11
N HIS A 37 -7.62 -3.72 -0.92
CA HIS A 37 -8.98 -4.22 -0.62
C HIS A 37 -9.89 -3.08 -0.14
N ILE A 38 -9.94 -1.99 -0.91
CA ILE A 38 -10.58 -0.71 -0.54
C ILE A 38 -12.06 -0.92 -0.16
N SER A 39 -12.79 -1.74 -0.91
CA SER A 39 -14.21 -2.04 -0.64
C SER A 39 -14.45 -2.75 0.69
N LYS A 40 -13.41 -3.34 1.28
CA LYS A 40 -13.42 -3.99 2.60
C LYS A 40 -12.77 -3.15 3.69
N GLY A 41 -12.28 -1.95 3.35
CA GLY A 41 -11.62 -1.05 4.29
C GLY A 41 -10.23 -1.53 4.70
N VAL A 42 -9.52 -2.28 3.85
CA VAL A 42 -8.14 -2.68 4.12
C VAL A 42 -7.25 -2.08 3.04
N ILE A 43 -6.29 -1.26 3.47
CA ILE A 43 -5.41 -0.49 2.60
C ILE A 43 -3.98 -0.66 3.07
N LEU A 44 -3.08 -0.83 2.11
CA LEU A 44 -1.64 -0.95 2.29
C LEU A 44 -0.97 0.16 1.48
N ASN A 45 -0.15 0.96 2.15
CA ASN A 45 0.68 1.98 1.52
C ASN A 45 2.15 1.78 1.90
N THR A 46 3.06 2.04 0.97
CA THR A 46 4.50 2.07 1.25
C THR A 46 4.93 3.48 1.71
N GLN A 47 5.82 3.54 2.70
CA GLN A 47 6.40 4.76 3.25
C GLN A 47 7.89 4.53 3.45
N GLY A 48 8.69 4.79 2.40
CA GLY A 48 10.10 4.40 2.36
C GLY A 48 10.24 2.89 2.54
N ASP A 49 11.02 2.47 3.53
CA ASP A 49 11.30 1.06 3.82
C ASP A 49 10.24 0.37 4.71
N THR A 50 9.08 1.00 4.89
CA THR A 50 8.00 0.49 5.74
C THR A 50 6.68 0.41 5.01
N ILE A 51 5.84 -0.52 5.46
CA ILE A 51 4.47 -0.67 5.00
C ILE A 51 3.53 -0.16 6.09
N ARG A 52 2.66 0.80 5.74
CA ARG A 52 1.52 1.18 6.56
C ARG A 52 0.31 0.36 6.15
N LEU A 53 -0.15 -0.49 7.06
CA LEU A 53 -1.40 -1.23 6.92
C LEU A 53 -2.49 -0.53 7.71
N SER A 54 -3.55 -0.09 7.02
CA SER A 54 -4.72 0.57 7.62
C SER A 54 -5.96 -0.31 7.49
N TYR A 55 -6.72 -0.42 8.57
CA TYR A 55 -7.90 -1.27 8.71
C TYR A 55 -9.11 -0.49 9.25
N ASN A 56 -10.17 -0.43 8.45
CA ASN A 56 -11.51 0.05 8.78
C ASN A 56 -12.56 -0.96 8.28
N GLY A 57 -12.34 -2.23 8.66
CA GLY A 57 -13.13 -3.38 8.23
C GLY A 57 -14.21 -3.81 9.23
N LEU A 58 -14.56 -5.09 9.19
CA LEU A 58 -15.68 -5.67 9.92
C LEU A 58 -15.58 -5.47 11.44
N LEU A 59 -14.43 -5.76 12.04
CA LEU A 59 -14.24 -5.72 13.49
C LEU A 59 -14.29 -4.27 14.00
N ALA A 60 -13.62 -3.36 13.29
CA ALA A 60 -13.63 -1.93 13.63
C ALA A 60 -15.05 -1.33 13.55
N LYS A 61 -15.81 -1.71 12.52
CA LYS A 61 -17.22 -1.30 12.36
C LYS A 61 -18.15 -1.92 13.41
N SER A 62 -17.79 -3.10 13.91
CA SER A 62 -18.50 -3.79 14.99
C SER A 62 -18.16 -3.26 16.39
N GLY A 63 -17.27 -2.27 16.50
CA GLY A 63 -16.92 -1.63 17.77
C GLY A 63 -15.80 -2.32 18.54
N ALA A 64 -14.92 -3.06 17.85
CA ALA A 64 -13.68 -3.56 18.46
C ALA A 64 -12.88 -2.41 19.06
N LYS A 65 -12.34 -2.62 20.27
CA LYS A 65 -11.48 -1.67 20.98
C LYS A 65 -10.01 -1.86 20.64
N ASP A 66 -9.61 -3.11 20.44
CA ASP A 66 -8.27 -3.52 20.10
C ASP A 66 -8.33 -4.46 18.91
N VAL A 67 -7.44 -4.25 17.93
CA VAL A 67 -7.31 -5.08 16.73
C VAL A 67 -5.86 -5.47 16.55
N TYR A 68 -5.63 -6.72 16.16
CA TYR A 68 -4.34 -7.28 15.80
C TYR A 68 -4.36 -7.64 14.32
N ALA A 69 -3.31 -7.25 13.60
CA ALA A 69 -3.01 -7.78 12.28
C ALA A 69 -2.29 -9.12 12.45
N VAL A 70 -2.89 -10.18 11.91
CA VAL A 70 -2.35 -11.54 11.90
C VAL A 70 -1.78 -11.78 10.52
N ILE A 71 -0.46 -11.93 10.44
CA ILE A 71 0.29 -11.78 9.20
C ILE A 71 1.13 -13.03 8.93
N ASN A 72 1.19 -13.40 7.66
CA ASN A 72 2.14 -14.36 7.11
C ASN A 72 2.75 -13.76 5.82
N TYR A 73 4.01 -14.09 5.56
CA TYR A 73 4.68 -13.78 4.29
C TYR A 73 4.77 -15.06 3.45
N GLY A 74 4.40 -14.99 2.16
CA GLY A 74 4.48 -16.12 1.24
C GLY A 74 3.13 -16.64 0.75
N ASP A 75 2.97 -17.96 0.67
CA ASP A 75 1.76 -18.59 0.12
C ASP A 75 0.59 -18.53 1.12
N ASN A 76 -0.56 -18.02 0.69
CA ASN A 76 -1.80 -17.95 1.46
C ASN A 76 -2.41 -19.33 1.77
N LYS A 77 -1.89 -20.42 1.19
CA LYS A 77 -2.30 -21.80 1.51
C LYS A 77 -1.57 -22.37 2.72
N ASN A 78 -0.32 -21.97 2.93
CA ASN A 78 0.55 -22.47 3.98
C ASN A 78 0.89 -21.32 4.91
N TRP A 79 0.08 -21.17 5.95
CA TRP A 79 0.23 -20.14 6.99
C TRP A 79 1.39 -20.47 7.94
N ASP A 80 2.60 -20.39 7.42
CA ASP A 80 3.85 -20.54 8.18
C ASP A 80 4.33 -19.16 8.70
N ASP A 81 5.10 -19.15 9.78
CA ASP A 81 5.66 -17.94 10.45
C ASP A 81 4.62 -16.83 10.71
N VAL A 82 3.48 -17.24 11.28
CA VAL A 82 2.39 -16.31 11.61
C VAL A 82 2.79 -15.37 12.73
N ARG A 83 2.68 -14.07 12.49
CA ARG A 83 2.98 -13.01 13.46
C ARG A 83 1.74 -12.19 13.78
N TYR A 84 1.68 -11.71 15.01
CA TYR A 84 0.60 -10.88 15.51
C TYR A 84 1.16 -9.50 15.81
N TYR A 85 0.62 -8.49 15.16
CA TYR A 85 0.99 -7.11 15.39
C TYR A 85 -0.20 -6.37 15.98
N PRO A 86 -0.09 -5.81 17.21
CA PRO A 86 -1.11 -4.91 17.72
C PRO A 86 -1.20 -3.68 16.80
N MET A 87 -2.41 -3.22 16.52
CA MET A 87 -2.64 -2.04 15.72
C MET A 87 -3.06 -0.86 16.61
N ASP A 88 -2.56 0.32 16.28
CA ASP A 88 -2.92 1.56 16.95
C ASP A 88 -4.24 2.09 16.41
N GLN A 89 -5.17 2.45 17.30
CA GLN A 89 -6.41 3.07 16.90
C GLN A 89 -6.16 4.54 16.49
N VAL A 90 -6.38 4.84 15.22
CA VAL A 90 -6.25 6.19 14.65
C VAL A 90 -7.65 6.70 14.29
N GLY A 91 -8.23 7.52 15.17
CA GLY A 91 -9.58 8.03 15.02
C GLY A 91 -10.67 7.02 15.42
N GLN A 92 -11.89 7.18 14.92
CA GLN A 92 -13.04 6.44 15.49
C GLN A 92 -13.10 4.96 15.11
N ARG A 93 -12.66 4.57 13.92
CA ARG A 93 -12.83 3.20 13.37
C ARG A 93 -11.70 2.75 12.46
N THR A 94 -10.55 3.39 12.56
CA THR A 94 -9.39 3.01 11.78
C THR A 94 -8.30 2.54 12.72
N PHE A 95 -7.71 1.41 12.40
CA PHE A 95 -6.56 0.84 13.09
C PHE A 95 -5.39 0.82 12.11
N GLU A 96 -4.20 1.17 12.57
CA GLU A 96 -3.00 1.20 11.73
C GLU A 96 -1.84 0.47 12.38
N VAL A 97 -0.96 -0.09 11.56
CA VAL A 97 0.33 -0.62 12.00
C VAL A 97 1.39 -0.40 10.93
N LEU A 98 2.62 -0.17 11.39
CA LEU A 98 3.80 -0.13 10.53
C LEU A 98 4.48 -1.49 10.56
N LEU A 99 4.71 -2.04 9.37
CA LEU A 99 5.33 -3.33 9.15
C LEU A 99 6.66 -3.13 8.42
N PRO A 100 7.68 -3.96 8.71
CA PRO A 100 8.88 -3.99 7.91
C PRO A 100 8.56 -4.51 6.50
N ILE A 101 9.19 -3.92 5.49
CA ILE A 101 9.21 -4.50 4.14
C ILE A 101 10.01 -5.81 4.19
N ASN A 102 9.49 -6.84 3.51
CA ASN A 102 10.18 -8.11 3.31
C ASN A 102 10.33 -8.33 1.80
N GLU A 103 11.51 -8.75 1.36
CA GLU A 103 11.89 -8.95 -0.04
C GLU A 103 10.88 -9.80 -0.83
N ASN A 104 10.17 -10.71 -0.16
CA ASN A 104 9.24 -11.63 -0.83
C ASN A 104 7.83 -11.05 -1.11
N MET A 105 7.52 -9.84 -0.62
CA MET A 105 6.37 -8.95 -0.96
C MET A 105 4.94 -9.54 -1.11
N ASN A 106 4.75 -10.82 -0.86
CA ASN A 106 3.46 -11.50 -0.80
C ASN A 106 3.02 -11.52 0.65
N LEU A 107 2.22 -10.53 1.02
CA LEU A 107 1.74 -10.34 2.38
C LEU A 107 0.30 -10.85 2.49
N ASN A 108 0.07 -11.79 3.38
CA ASN A 108 -1.28 -12.26 3.72
C ASN A 108 -1.67 -11.75 5.10
N VAL A 109 -2.86 -11.17 5.20
CA VAL A 109 -3.36 -10.53 6.42
C VAL A 109 -4.74 -11.07 6.77
N ALA A 110 -4.93 -11.36 8.05
CA ALA A 110 -6.24 -11.47 8.70
C ALA A 110 -6.27 -10.54 9.92
N PHE A 111 -7.45 -10.19 10.41
CA PHE A 111 -7.60 -9.34 11.58
C PHE A 111 -8.30 -10.10 12.69
N LYS A 112 -7.88 -9.83 13.92
CA LYS A 112 -8.47 -10.42 15.12
C LYS A 112 -8.65 -9.34 16.19
N ASP A 113 -9.76 -9.36 16.90
CA ASP A 113 -9.96 -8.44 18.04
C ASP A 113 -9.56 -9.08 19.38
N GLY A 114 -9.60 -8.25 20.44
CA GLY A 114 -9.37 -8.70 21.83
C GLY A 114 -10.41 -9.69 22.36
N ALA A 115 -11.57 -9.82 21.71
CA ALA A 115 -12.64 -10.75 22.08
C ALA A 115 -12.58 -12.08 21.30
N ASN A 116 -11.51 -12.32 20.52
CA ASN A 116 -11.31 -13.49 19.67
C ASN A 116 -12.25 -13.60 18.45
N ASN A 117 -12.82 -12.50 17.99
CA ASN A 117 -13.50 -12.45 16.69
C ASN A 117 -12.48 -12.26 15.56
N TRP A 118 -12.80 -12.79 14.38
CA TRP A 118 -11.92 -12.78 13.22
C TRP A 118 -12.57 -12.10 12.01
N ASP A 119 -11.76 -11.32 11.31
CA ASP A 119 -12.02 -10.87 9.95
C ASP A 119 -10.91 -11.39 9.04
N ASN A 120 -11.17 -12.55 8.46
CA ASN A 120 -10.28 -13.25 7.53
C ASN A 120 -10.87 -13.28 6.12
N ASN A 121 -11.71 -12.28 5.77
CA ASN A 121 -12.36 -12.18 4.47
C ASN A 121 -13.09 -13.49 4.06
N SER A 122 -13.82 -14.09 5.01
CA SER A 122 -14.51 -15.37 4.83
C SER A 122 -13.58 -16.52 4.42
N GLY A 123 -12.41 -16.60 5.05
CA GLY A 123 -11.40 -17.63 4.81
C GLY A 123 -10.46 -17.37 3.62
N LYS A 124 -10.61 -16.24 2.92
CA LYS A 124 -9.73 -15.87 1.80
C LYS A 124 -8.52 -15.05 2.22
N ASN A 125 -8.59 -14.42 3.40
CA ASN A 125 -7.64 -13.43 3.88
C ASN A 125 -7.53 -12.21 2.94
N TYR A 126 -6.65 -11.28 3.31
CA TYR A 126 -6.30 -10.13 2.50
C TYR A 126 -4.87 -10.32 2.01
N SER A 127 -4.73 -10.72 0.75
CA SER A 127 -3.44 -10.90 0.10
C SER A 127 -3.06 -9.63 -0.65
N PHE A 128 -1.82 -9.20 -0.47
CA PHE A 128 -1.20 -8.09 -1.18
C PHE A 128 0.04 -8.63 -1.90
N ASN A 129 0.06 -8.51 -3.22
CA ASN A 129 1.18 -8.89 -4.05
C ASN A 129 1.71 -7.62 -4.72
N ALA A 130 3.03 -7.43 -4.69
CA ALA A 130 3.66 -6.33 -5.41
C ALA A 130 3.62 -6.56 -6.92
N HIS A 131 3.39 -5.50 -7.68
CA HIS A 131 3.54 -5.45 -9.14
C HIS A 131 4.30 -4.20 -9.56
#